data_AF-A0A6P1ZJU3-F1
#
_entry.id   AF-A0A6P1ZJU3-F1
#
_cell.length_a   1.000
_cell.length_b   1.000
_cell.length_c   1.000
_cell.angle_alpha   90.00
_cell.angle_beta   90.00
_cell.angle_gamma   90.00
#
_symmetry.space_group_name_H-M   'P 1'
#
loop_
_entity.id
_entity.type
_entity.pdbx_description
1 polymer ?
#
loop_
_entity_poly.entity_id
_entity_poly.type
_entity_poly.pdbx_seq_one_letter_code
_entity_poly.pdbx_strand_id
1 'polypeptide(L)'
;MELIRNDPASMDLVGSSETFLAFRDELARVARVDRPIIIVGERGTGKELAAARLHYLSQRWQARFVTLNCAALAPSLQEAELFGHEPGAFTGAAGRRRGRFEVADRGTLFLDELANMPMTLQEKILRVVEYGVFERLGSSEPTAVDVRVIAATNVDLPAMAAAGRFKRDLLDRLCFEVLTLPPLRERGEDVQLIATHFAARMASELGRDELPEFSPDAVDRLAEYSWPGNVRELKNVVERAVSRSPNGTIQAADLVFDPFESPYRPKVEEGGHTSVAGHHAKTHSVENTTSEPIAAPQKDSDPDPLDTLPLKERIAEVERTALRGALAESRYNQRRAAELLGLTYDQFRGLYRKHQSSLSEDGND
;
A
#
# COMPACT_ATOMS: atom_id res chain seq x y z
N MET A 1 1.77 -35.99 5.67
CA MET A 1 1.58 -34.74 4.88
C MET A 1 1.53 -33.59 5.85
N GLU A 2 2.69 -33.20 6.35
CA GLU A 2 2.84 -32.08 7.26
C GLU A 2 2.77 -30.80 6.43
N LEU A 3 1.81 -29.93 6.76
CA LEU A 3 1.75 -28.59 6.18
C LEU A 3 3.08 -27.90 6.48
N ILE A 4 3.83 -27.56 5.42
CA ILE A 4 4.96 -26.65 5.48
C ILE A 4 4.40 -25.31 5.99
N ARG A 5 4.38 -25.14 7.31
CA ARG A 5 4.21 -23.84 7.93
C ARG A 5 5.47 -23.07 7.55
N ASN A 6 5.29 -22.17 6.59
CA ASN A 6 6.26 -21.15 6.22
C ASN A 6 6.38 -20.20 7.42
N ASP A 7 7.07 -20.65 8.47
CA ASP A 7 7.28 -19.89 9.69
C ASP A 7 8.29 -18.78 9.36
N PRO A 8 7.94 -17.48 9.51
CA PRO A 8 8.91 -16.41 9.31
C PRO A 8 10.15 -16.54 10.20
N ALA A 9 10.07 -17.31 11.30
CA ALA A 9 11.23 -17.65 12.14
C ALA A 9 12.21 -18.65 11.49
N SER A 10 11.77 -19.45 10.50
CA SER A 10 12.62 -20.38 9.76
C SER A 10 13.22 -19.78 8.47
N MET A 11 12.88 -18.54 8.13
CA MET A 11 13.54 -17.81 7.05
C MET A 11 14.78 -17.10 7.59
N ASP A 12 15.95 -17.54 7.12
CA ASP A 12 17.20 -16.92 7.50
C ASP A 12 17.38 -15.54 6.86
N LEU A 13 17.94 -14.62 7.64
CA LEU A 13 18.43 -13.34 7.16
C LEU A 13 19.68 -13.58 6.30
N VAL A 14 19.49 -13.70 4.98
CA VAL A 14 20.56 -13.95 4.00
C VAL A 14 21.37 -12.67 3.76
N GLY A 15 22.69 -12.78 3.87
CA GLY A 15 23.65 -11.70 3.61
C GLY A 15 24.99 -11.93 4.31
N SER A 16 26.08 -11.50 3.66
CA SER A 16 27.47 -11.59 4.11
C SER A 16 28.22 -10.26 4.05
N SER A 17 27.59 -9.17 3.61
CA SER A 17 28.19 -7.83 3.60
C SER A 17 28.53 -7.34 5.01
N GLU A 18 29.61 -6.57 5.13
CA GLU A 18 30.08 -6.07 6.43
C GLU A 18 29.01 -5.24 7.15
N THR A 19 28.29 -4.38 6.41
CA THR A 19 27.19 -3.56 6.95
C THR A 19 26.06 -4.43 7.50
N PHE A 20 25.72 -5.53 6.81
CA PHE A 20 24.69 -6.45 7.26
C PHE A 20 25.15 -7.36 8.41
N LEU A 21 26.42 -7.77 8.42
CA LEU A 21 27.00 -8.53 9.53
C LEU A 21 27.03 -7.69 10.81
N ALA A 22 27.43 -6.42 10.72
CA ALA A 22 27.39 -5.48 11.84
C ALA A 22 25.95 -5.33 12.40
N PHE A 23 24.95 -5.18 11.50
CA PHE A 23 23.54 -5.17 11.89
C PHE A 23 23.11 -6.47 12.58
N ARG A 24 23.53 -7.64 12.08
CA ARG A 24 23.19 -8.95 12.68
C ARG A 24 23.78 -9.11 14.07
N ASP A 25 25.01 -8.66 14.28
CA ASP A 25 25.68 -8.71 15.57
C ASP A 25 25.01 -7.78 16.60
N GLU A 26 24.63 -6.58 16.16
CA GLU A 26 23.85 -5.65 16.96
C GLU A 26 22.48 -6.23 17.32
N LEU A 27 21.75 -6.76 16.33
CA LEU A 27 20.47 -7.44 16.52
C LEU A 27 20.58 -8.56 17.56
N ALA A 28 21.61 -9.41 17.46
CA ALA A 28 21.83 -10.51 18.40
C ALA A 28 22.10 -10.03 19.83
N ARG A 29 22.84 -8.92 19.99
CA ARG A 29 23.10 -8.30 21.29
C ARG A 29 21.82 -7.75 21.92
N VAL A 30 21.06 -6.99 21.12
CA VAL A 30 19.82 -6.32 21.53
C VAL A 30 18.69 -7.31 21.79
N ALA A 31 18.66 -8.45 21.09
CA ALA A 31 17.66 -9.49 21.28
C ALA A 31 17.55 -10.00 22.73
N ARG A 32 18.66 -9.98 23.48
CA ARG A 32 18.73 -10.43 24.88
C ARG A 32 18.10 -9.46 25.87
N VAL A 33 17.83 -8.22 25.46
CA VAL A 33 17.26 -7.18 26.32
C VAL A 33 15.73 -7.22 26.23
N ASP A 34 15.07 -7.45 27.36
CA ASP A 34 13.61 -7.48 27.46
C ASP A 34 13.02 -6.07 27.57
N ARG A 35 13.28 -5.24 26.55
CA ARG A 35 12.78 -3.87 26.41
C ARG A 35 12.22 -3.65 25.00
N PRO A 36 11.41 -2.60 24.81
CA PRO A 36 10.92 -2.22 23.48
C PRO A 36 12.06 -1.90 22.51
N ILE A 37 11.88 -2.23 21.23
CA ILE A 37 12.88 -1.97 20.18
C ILE A 37 12.16 -1.40 18.97
N ILE A 38 12.79 -0.41 18.31
CA ILE A 38 12.32 0.11 17.02
C ILE A 38 13.28 -0.35 15.92
N ILE A 39 12.73 -0.92 14.85
CA ILE A 39 13.45 -1.25 13.62
C ILE A 39 13.14 -0.18 12.58
N VAL A 40 14.15 0.57 12.17
CA VAL A 40 14.05 1.57 11.12
C VAL A 40 14.62 1.00 9.83
N GLY A 41 13.91 1.18 8.73
CA GLY A 41 14.44 0.81 7.42
C GLY A 41 13.43 1.00 6.31
N GLU A 42 13.94 1.08 5.08
CA GLU A 42 13.12 1.28 3.89
C GLU A 42 12.10 0.16 3.67
N ARG A 43 11.14 0.41 2.78
CA ARG A 43 10.16 -0.60 2.41
C ARG A 43 10.88 -1.75 1.68
N GLY A 44 10.57 -2.99 2.09
CA GLY A 44 11.10 -4.19 1.43
C GLY A 44 12.49 -4.64 1.88
N THR A 45 13.09 -4.04 2.91
CA THR A 45 14.42 -4.45 3.44
C THR A 45 14.38 -5.72 4.30
N GLY A 46 13.21 -6.14 4.78
CA GLY A 46 13.07 -7.34 5.62
C GLY A 46 12.87 -7.08 7.13
N LYS A 47 12.26 -5.95 7.51
CA LYS A 47 12.01 -5.60 8.92
C LYS A 47 11.24 -6.67 9.71
N GLU A 48 10.28 -7.35 9.08
CA GLU A 48 9.53 -8.45 9.71
C GLU A 48 10.44 -9.64 10.05
N LEU A 49 11.37 -10.00 9.17
CA LEU A 49 12.36 -11.06 9.43
C LEU A 49 13.32 -10.64 10.56
N ALA A 50 13.75 -9.38 10.58
CA ALA A 50 14.55 -8.86 11.68
C ALA A 50 13.80 -8.92 13.03
N ALA A 51 12.51 -8.57 13.05
CA ALA A 51 11.68 -8.67 14.25
C ALA A 51 11.47 -10.13 14.71
N ALA A 52 11.21 -11.05 13.78
CA ALA A 52 11.13 -12.48 14.06
C ALA A 52 12.45 -12.99 14.65
N ARG A 53 13.59 -12.55 14.10
CA ARG A 53 14.91 -12.93 14.62
C ARG A 53 15.18 -12.38 16.01
N LEU A 54 14.80 -11.13 16.29
CA LEU A 54 14.87 -10.53 17.63
C LEU A 54 14.07 -11.32 18.66
N HIS A 55 12.89 -11.82 18.28
CA HIS A 55 12.07 -12.68 19.13
C HIS A 55 12.74 -14.03 19.36
N TYR A 56 13.19 -14.69 18.30
CA TYR A 56 13.84 -16.00 18.37
C TYR A 56 15.13 -16.01 19.20
N LEU A 57 15.91 -14.93 19.16
CA LEU A 57 17.14 -14.78 19.94
C LEU A 57 16.91 -14.27 21.38
N SER A 58 15.66 -14.05 21.78
CA SER A 58 15.31 -13.52 23.09
C SER A 58 15.04 -14.61 24.13
N GLN A 59 14.87 -14.19 25.39
CA GLN A 59 14.42 -15.07 26.46
C GLN A 59 12.98 -15.58 26.26
N ARG A 60 12.19 -14.93 25.38
CA ARG A 60 10.80 -15.24 25.09
C ARG A 60 10.62 -16.09 23.82
N TRP A 61 11.67 -16.73 23.31
CA TRP A 61 11.64 -17.45 22.02
C TRP A 61 10.62 -18.61 21.92
N GLN A 62 10.23 -19.21 23.05
CA GLN A 62 9.18 -20.24 23.10
C GLN A 62 7.77 -19.67 23.20
N ALA A 63 7.66 -18.38 23.54
CA ALA A 63 6.39 -17.71 23.68
C ALA A 63 5.85 -17.25 22.32
N ARG A 64 4.66 -16.66 22.32
CA ARG A 64 4.00 -16.28 21.07
C ARG A 64 4.67 -15.04 20.46
N PHE A 65 4.98 -15.13 19.17
CA PHE A 65 5.26 -13.98 18.32
C PHE A 65 3.97 -13.59 17.58
N VAL A 66 3.44 -12.42 17.88
CA VAL A 66 2.20 -11.91 17.28
C VAL A 66 2.54 -10.70 16.44
N THR A 67 2.04 -10.64 15.21
CA THR A 67 2.27 -9.51 14.31
C THR A 67 0.98 -8.73 14.06
N LEU A 68 1.13 -7.43 13.80
CA LEU A 68 0.08 -6.55 13.31
C LEU A 68 0.70 -5.51 12.38
N ASN A 69 0.14 -5.36 11.18
CA ASN A 69 0.45 -4.24 10.29
C ASN A 69 -0.56 -3.10 10.54
N CYS A 70 -0.06 -1.94 10.94
CA CYS A 70 -0.88 -0.80 11.36
C CYS A 70 -1.50 -0.02 10.17
N ALA A 71 -1.09 -0.27 8.93
CA ALA A 71 -1.66 0.38 7.76
C ALA A 71 -2.77 -0.43 7.07
N ALA A 72 -2.90 -1.72 7.39
CA ALA A 72 -3.80 -2.62 6.67
C ALA A 72 -5.29 -2.45 7.02
N LEU A 73 -5.62 -1.73 8.11
CA LEU A 73 -6.97 -1.70 8.67
C LEU A 73 -7.46 -0.26 8.89
N ALA A 74 -8.79 -0.08 8.86
CA ALA A 74 -9.40 1.17 9.29
C ALA A 74 -9.14 1.42 10.80
N PRO A 75 -9.05 2.69 11.26
CA PRO A 75 -8.69 3.02 12.65
C PRO A 75 -9.49 2.26 13.73
N SER A 76 -10.81 2.15 13.58
CA SER A 76 -11.67 1.44 14.54
C SER A 76 -11.40 -0.06 14.58
N LEU A 77 -11.06 -0.67 13.44
CA LEU A 77 -10.67 -2.08 13.35
C LEU A 77 -9.26 -2.32 13.90
N GLN A 78 -8.34 -1.37 13.73
CA GLN A 78 -7.01 -1.45 14.35
C GLN A 78 -7.11 -1.53 15.87
N GLU A 79 -7.95 -0.67 16.46
CA GLU A 79 -8.18 -0.62 17.89
C GLU A 79 -8.78 -1.94 18.41
N ALA A 80 -9.81 -2.45 17.72
CA ALA A 80 -10.44 -3.72 18.05
C ALA A 80 -9.51 -4.93 17.88
N GLU A 81 -8.61 -4.92 16.89
CA GLU A 81 -7.60 -5.97 16.74
C GLU A 81 -6.54 -5.90 17.84
N LEU A 82 -6.06 -4.71 18.22
CA LEU A 82 -5.02 -4.54 19.25
C LEU A 82 -5.50 -4.90 20.65
N PHE A 83 -6.62 -4.34 21.08
CA PHE A 83 -7.10 -4.46 22.45
C PHE A 83 -8.26 -5.45 22.61
N GLY A 84 -8.89 -5.88 21.51
CA GLY A 84 -10.07 -6.74 21.60
C GLY A 84 -11.31 -5.96 22.01
N HIS A 85 -12.45 -6.63 21.97
CA HIS A 85 -13.75 -6.00 22.24
C HIS A 85 -14.69 -6.95 22.97
N GLU A 86 -15.61 -6.37 23.73
CA GLU A 86 -16.77 -7.06 24.29
C GLU A 86 -17.96 -7.03 23.31
N PRO A 87 -18.96 -7.91 23.48
CA PRO A 87 -20.18 -7.87 22.69
C PRO A 87 -20.86 -6.49 22.79
N GLY A 88 -21.30 -5.94 21.66
CA GLY A 88 -21.98 -4.64 21.61
C GLY A 88 -21.06 -3.41 21.63
N ALA A 89 -19.73 -3.59 21.60
CA ALA A 89 -18.79 -2.47 21.56
C ALA A 89 -18.90 -1.59 20.30
N PHE A 90 -19.31 -2.16 19.16
CA PHE A 90 -19.59 -1.44 17.92
C PHE A 90 -20.59 -2.24 17.05
N THR A 91 -21.11 -1.63 15.99
CA THR A 91 -22.03 -2.29 15.05
C THR A 91 -21.37 -3.49 14.39
N GLY A 92 -21.85 -4.70 14.70
CA GLY A 92 -21.25 -5.96 14.22
C GLY A 92 -20.41 -6.72 15.26
N ALA A 93 -20.23 -6.18 16.47
CA ALA A 93 -19.57 -6.87 17.58
C ALA A 93 -20.50 -7.93 18.21
N ALA A 94 -20.70 -9.04 17.51
CA ALA A 94 -21.61 -10.11 17.93
C ALA A 94 -21.06 -10.96 19.10
N GLY A 95 -19.74 -11.02 19.28
CA GLY A 95 -19.10 -11.83 20.30
C GLY A 95 -17.83 -11.19 20.84
N ARG A 96 -17.36 -11.69 21.98
CA ARG A 96 -16.10 -11.24 22.59
C ARG A 96 -14.92 -11.69 21.75
N ARG A 97 -13.96 -10.78 21.51
CA ARG A 97 -12.71 -11.11 20.81
C ARG A 97 -11.49 -10.63 21.60
N ARG A 98 -10.50 -11.51 21.74
CA ARG A 98 -9.21 -11.21 22.36
C ARG A 98 -8.36 -10.36 21.42
N GLY A 99 -7.73 -9.32 21.97
CA GLY A 99 -6.84 -8.42 21.22
C GLY A 99 -5.43 -9.00 21.04
N ARG A 100 -4.63 -8.41 20.14
CA ARG A 100 -3.24 -8.82 19.90
C ARG A 100 -2.37 -8.71 21.15
N PHE A 101 -2.54 -7.70 22.00
CA PHE A 101 -1.80 -7.60 23.27
C PHE A 101 -2.08 -8.80 24.18
N GLU A 102 -3.35 -9.19 24.29
CA GLU A 102 -3.76 -10.33 25.11
C GLU A 102 -3.30 -11.68 24.53
N VAL A 103 -3.31 -11.79 23.21
CA VAL A 103 -2.83 -12.96 22.46
C VAL A 103 -1.31 -13.10 22.60
N ALA A 104 -0.60 -11.98 22.72
CA ALA A 104 0.85 -11.88 22.86
C ALA A 104 1.34 -11.88 24.32
N ASP A 105 0.46 -12.11 25.29
CA ASP A 105 0.84 -12.13 26.72
C ASP A 105 1.98 -13.11 26.99
N ARG A 106 2.97 -12.66 27.77
CA ARG A 106 4.29 -13.28 28.02
C ARG A 106 5.15 -13.52 26.79
N GLY A 107 4.74 -12.98 25.64
CA GLY A 107 5.38 -13.14 24.34
C GLY A 107 5.90 -11.81 23.79
N THR A 108 5.82 -11.68 22.47
CA THR A 108 6.29 -10.49 21.74
C THR A 108 5.23 -10.05 20.73
N LEU A 109 4.93 -8.76 20.72
CA LEU A 109 4.06 -8.12 19.74
C LEU A 109 4.91 -7.28 18.78
N PHE A 110 4.84 -7.62 17.50
CA PHE A 110 5.44 -6.85 16.41
C PHE A 110 4.41 -5.92 15.77
N LEU A 111 4.72 -4.62 15.75
CA LEU A 111 3.93 -3.56 15.15
C LEU A 111 4.63 -3.04 13.89
N ASP A 112 4.18 -3.48 12.72
CA ASP A 112 4.70 -2.97 11.45
C ASP A 112 4.00 -1.67 11.05
N GLU A 113 4.74 -0.80 10.37
CA GLU A 113 4.31 0.53 9.94
C GLU A 113 3.73 1.40 11.08
N LEU A 114 4.44 1.45 12.22
CA LEU A 114 4.00 2.16 13.44
C LEU A 114 3.60 3.62 13.20
N ALA A 115 4.24 4.29 12.24
CA ALA A 115 3.95 5.68 11.88
C ALA A 115 2.54 5.93 11.35
N ASN A 116 1.87 4.90 10.82
CA ASN A 116 0.51 5.00 10.28
C ASN A 116 -0.58 4.91 11.36
N MET A 117 -0.19 4.80 12.63
CA MET A 117 -1.10 4.67 13.76
C MET A 117 -1.77 6.00 14.12
N PRO A 118 -3.12 6.04 14.27
CA PRO A 118 -3.84 7.21 14.75
C PRO A 118 -3.39 7.66 16.15
N MET A 119 -3.42 8.97 16.41
CA MET A 119 -3.01 9.54 17.71
C MET A 119 -3.76 8.92 18.91
N THR A 120 -5.07 8.68 18.77
CA THR A 120 -5.88 8.06 19.84
C THR A 120 -5.39 6.66 20.20
N LEU A 121 -4.91 5.90 19.22
CA LEU A 121 -4.39 4.56 19.41
C LEU A 121 -2.99 4.59 20.05
N GLN A 122 -2.17 5.58 19.67
CA GLN A 122 -0.86 5.81 20.30
C GLN A 122 -0.97 6.03 21.81
N GLU A 123 -2.00 6.74 22.29
CA GLU A 123 -2.23 6.96 23.73
C GLU A 123 -2.56 5.67 24.47
N LYS A 124 -3.32 4.77 23.86
CA LYS A 124 -3.64 3.48 24.45
C LYS A 124 -2.42 2.59 24.50
N ILE A 125 -1.62 2.54 23.44
CA ILE A 125 -0.36 1.78 23.42
C ILE A 125 0.61 2.30 24.48
N LEU A 126 0.73 3.62 24.64
CA LEU A 126 1.57 4.22 25.68
C LEU A 126 1.21 3.65 27.06
N ARG A 127 -0.08 3.57 27.40
CA ARG A 127 -0.53 2.98 28.68
C ARG A 127 -0.13 1.52 28.83
N VAL A 128 -0.23 0.71 27.76
CA VAL A 128 0.14 -0.71 27.82
C VAL A 128 1.65 -0.88 27.97
N VAL A 129 2.44 -0.10 27.23
CA VAL A 129 3.90 -0.17 27.28
C VAL A 129 4.44 0.34 28.63
N GLU A 130 3.79 1.34 29.23
CA GLU A 130 4.23 1.92 30.49
C GLU A 130 3.77 1.14 31.72
N TYR A 131 2.52 0.69 31.76
CA TYR A 131 1.91 0.09 32.95
C TYR A 131 1.56 -1.40 32.79
N GLY A 132 1.66 -1.97 31.59
CA GLY A 132 1.28 -3.36 31.34
C GLY A 132 -0.22 -3.61 31.46
N VAL A 133 -1.06 -2.58 31.32
CA VAL A 133 -2.53 -2.71 31.43
C VAL A 133 -3.25 -1.98 30.31
N PHE A 134 -4.40 -2.53 29.88
CA PHE A 134 -5.29 -1.89 28.91
C PHE A 134 -6.75 -2.26 29.14
N GLU A 135 -7.66 -1.54 28.51
CA GLU A 135 -9.11 -1.80 28.54
C GLU A 135 -9.57 -2.27 27.15
N ARG A 136 -10.48 -3.25 27.11
CA ARG A 136 -11.11 -3.68 25.86
C ARG A 136 -12.10 -2.64 25.38
N LEU A 137 -12.40 -2.61 24.08
CA LEU A 137 -13.48 -1.77 23.57
C LEU A 137 -14.81 -2.23 24.16
N GLY A 138 -15.57 -1.29 24.72
CA GLY A 138 -16.85 -1.56 25.36
C GLY A 138 -16.76 -2.09 26.80
N SER A 139 -15.55 -2.15 27.39
CA SER A 139 -15.36 -2.51 28.80
C SER A 139 -14.49 -1.48 29.52
N SER A 140 -14.78 -1.24 30.79
CA SER A 140 -13.92 -0.46 31.70
C SER A 140 -13.07 -1.35 32.60
N GLU A 141 -13.09 -2.68 32.38
CA GLU A 141 -12.30 -3.62 33.15
C GLU A 141 -10.85 -3.64 32.65
N PRO A 142 -9.86 -3.33 33.50
CA PRO A 142 -8.47 -3.37 33.13
C PRO A 142 -7.99 -4.83 32.95
N THR A 143 -7.26 -5.08 31.87
CA THR A 143 -6.60 -6.34 31.56
C THR A 143 -5.09 -6.13 31.64
N ALA A 144 -4.43 -6.86 32.55
CA ALA A 144 -2.98 -6.85 32.67
C ALA A 144 -2.33 -7.82 31.68
N VAL A 145 -1.21 -7.40 31.09
CA VAL A 145 -0.41 -8.18 30.14
C VAL A 145 1.07 -7.87 30.28
N ASP A 146 1.91 -8.87 30.02
CA ASP A 146 3.35 -8.74 29.93
C ASP A 146 3.81 -8.98 28.49
N VAL A 147 4.00 -7.92 27.71
CA VAL A 147 4.30 -8.02 26.27
C VAL A 147 5.56 -7.23 25.94
N ARG A 148 6.54 -7.90 25.33
CA ARG A 148 7.65 -7.22 24.68
C ARG A 148 7.18 -6.63 23.35
N VAL A 149 7.37 -5.34 23.14
CA VAL A 149 6.97 -4.66 21.90
C VAL A 149 8.17 -4.48 20.98
N ILE A 150 8.05 -4.92 19.73
CA ILE A 150 8.98 -4.58 18.66
C ILE A 150 8.18 -3.78 17.64
N ALA A 151 8.65 -2.59 17.29
CA ALA A 151 8.01 -1.76 16.28
C ALA A 151 8.88 -1.63 15.04
N ALA A 152 8.26 -1.41 13.88
CA ALA A 152 8.95 -1.11 12.64
C ALA A 152 8.39 0.14 11.97
N THR A 153 9.28 0.92 11.36
CA THR A 153 8.95 2.13 10.61
C THR A 153 9.88 2.32 9.42
N ASN A 154 9.42 3.05 8.41
CA ASN A 154 10.20 3.52 7.27
C ASN A 154 10.29 5.05 7.22
N VAL A 155 9.79 5.75 8.24
CA VAL A 155 9.79 7.21 8.34
C VAL A 155 10.47 7.66 9.64
N ASP A 156 10.91 8.92 9.63
CA ASP A 156 11.53 9.58 10.78
C ASP A 156 10.46 9.92 11.85
N LEU A 157 10.37 9.06 12.87
CA LEU A 157 9.45 9.25 14.00
C LEU A 157 9.77 10.51 14.83
N PRO A 158 11.04 10.85 15.14
CA PRO A 158 11.39 12.13 15.75
C PRO A 158 10.83 13.35 14.99
N ALA A 159 10.97 13.39 13.67
CA ALA A 159 10.43 14.48 12.85
C ALA A 159 8.89 14.50 12.87
N MET A 160 8.23 13.33 12.83
CA MET A 160 6.78 13.25 12.97
C MET A 160 6.29 13.73 14.35
N ALA A 161 7.05 13.42 15.41
CA ALA A 161 6.75 13.87 16.76
C ALA A 161 6.88 15.39 16.91
N ALA A 162 7.94 15.98 16.34
CA ALA A 162 8.11 17.43 16.27
C ALA A 162 6.96 18.11 15.49
N ALA A 163 6.41 17.44 14.48
CA ALA A 163 5.26 17.90 13.72
C ALA A 163 3.89 17.62 14.38
N GLY A 164 3.85 17.06 15.59
CA GLY A 164 2.60 16.72 16.30
C GLY A 164 1.80 15.56 15.69
N ARG A 165 2.40 14.80 14.77
CA ARG A 165 1.78 13.62 14.10
C ARG A 165 2.12 12.30 14.80
N PHE A 166 3.00 12.34 15.79
CA PHE A 166 3.35 11.20 16.64
C PHE A 166 3.55 11.68 18.07
N LYS A 167 3.17 10.88 19.06
CA LYS A 167 3.29 11.25 20.47
C LYS A 167 4.72 11.05 20.95
N ARG A 168 5.36 12.14 21.41
CA ARG A 168 6.73 12.11 21.91
C ARG A 168 6.91 11.12 23.07
N ASP A 169 5.98 11.10 24.01
CA ASP A 169 6.02 10.17 25.15
C ASP A 169 6.00 8.69 24.71
N LEU A 170 5.23 8.36 23.66
CA LEU A 170 5.22 7.00 23.11
C LEU A 170 6.55 6.67 22.45
N LEU A 171 7.13 7.61 21.69
CA LEU A 171 8.44 7.44 21.09
C LEU A 171 9.49 7.18 22.17
N ASP A 172 9.52 7.97 23.24
CA ASP A 172 10.48 7.83 24.33
C ASP A 172 10.34 6.48 25.06
N ARG A 173 9.12 5.93 25.15
CA ARG A 173 8.88 4.60 25.74
C ARG A 173 9.23 3.43 24.81
N LEU A 174 9.06 3.58 23.51
CA LEU A 174 9.38 2.55 22.52
C LEU A 174 10.87 2.55 22.11
N CYS A 175 11.52 3.70 22.16
CA CYS A 175 12.88 3.94 21.71
C CYS A 175 13.93 3.61 22.79
N PHE A 176 13.83 2.43 23.42
CA PHE A 176 14.92 1.97 24.28
C PHE A 176 16.16 1.63 23.44
N GLU A 177 15.95 1.01 22.27
CA GLU A 177 17.00 0.74 21.29
C GLU A 177 16.45 0.89 19.86
N VAL A 178 17.31 1.34 18.94
CA VAL A 178 16.92 1.56 17.53
C VAL A 178 17.87 0.83 16.60
N LEU A 179 17.34 -0.19 15.93
CA LEU A 179 18.08 -0.94 14.93
C LEU A 179 17.80 -0.40 13.53
N THR A 180 18.84 0.04 12.84
CA THR A 180 18.71 0.55 11.47
C THR A 180 19.10 -0.53 10.48
N LEU A 181 18.12 -1.04 9.74
CA LEU A 181 18.32 -2.09 8.74
C LEU A 181 18.81 -1.46 7.43
N PRO A 182 20.03 -1.79 6.95
CA PRO A 182 20.59 -1.15 5.76
C PRO A 182 19.78 -1.51 4.51
N PRO A 183 19.56 -0.54 3.60
CA PRO A 183 18.95 -0.82 2.31
C PRO A 183 19.89 -1.64 1.42
N LEU A 184 19.32 -2.33 0.44
CA LEU A 184 20.03 -3.32 -0.37
C LEU A 184 21.23 -2.74 -1.14
N ARG A 185 21.14 -1.48 -1.57
CA ARG A 185 22.24 -0.75 -2.22
C ARG A 185 23.49 -0.56 -1.35
N GLU A 186 23.35 -0.55 -0.02
CA GLU A 186 24.47 -0.44 0.93
C GLU A 186 25.04 -1.81 1.33
N ARG A 187 24.52 -2.89 0.75
CA ARG A 187 24.88 -4.28 1.06
C ARG A 187 25.80 -4.91 0.00
N GLY A 188 26.21 -4.16 -1.03
CA GLY A 188 27.20 -4.58 -2.02
C GLY A 188 26.93 -5.97 -2.62
N GLU A 189 27.83 -6.92 -2.36
CA GLU A 189 27.80 -8.30 -2.88
C GLU A 189 26.59 -9.13 -2.42
N ASP A 190 25.84 -8.68 -1.40
CA ASP A 190 24.64 -9.38 -0.93
C ASP A 190 23.56 -9.49 -2.02
N VAL A 191 23.53 -8.57 -2.99
CA VAL A 191 22.53 -8.59 -4.07
C VAL A 191 22.59 -9.91 -4.81
N GLN A 192 23.78 -10.34 -5.23
CA GLN A 192 23.97 -11.58 -5.98
C GLN A 192 23.65 -12.80 -5.12
N LEU A 193 24.10 -12.82 -3.87
CA LEU A 193 23.83 -13.92 -2.94
C LEU A 193 22.33 -14.12 -2.72
N ILE A 194 21.60 -13.03 -2.48
CA ILE A 194 20.15 -13.04 -2.27
C ILE A 194 19.43 -13.43 -3.57
N ALA A 195 19.89 -12.94 -4.72
CA ALA A 195 19.33 -13.30 -6.03
C ALA A 195 19.44 -14.81 -6.28
N THR A 196 20.62 -15.40 -6.07
CA THR A 196 20.85 -16.85 -6.21
C THR A 196 19.95 -17.65 -5.27
N HIS A 197 19.79 -17.18 -4.02
CA HIS A 197 18.90 -17.83 -3.06
C HIS A 197 17.44 -17.87 -3.54
N PHE A 198 16.89 -16.74 -4.02
CA PHE A 198 15.54 -16.71 -4.57
C PHE A 198 15.40 -17.49 -5.87
N ALA A 199 16.43 -17.49 -6.72
CA ALA A 199 16.42 -18.24 -7.97
C ALA A 199 16.33 -19.75 -7.71
N ALA A 200 17.16 -20.26 -6.80
CA ALA A 200 17.14 -21.67 -6.39
C ALA A 200 15.79 -22.08 -5.79
N ARG A 201 15.21 -21.23 -4.94
CA ARG A 201 13.88 -21.48 -4.35
C ARG A 201 12.80 -21.54 -5.42
N MET A 202 12.77 -20.58 -6.34
CA MET A 202 11.77 -20.54 -7.41
C MET A 202 11.91 -21.74 -8.36
N ALA A 203 13.13 -22.15 -8.68
CA ALA A 203 13.38 -23.34 -9.50
C ALA A 203 12.83 -24.61 -8.83
N SER A 204 13.05 -24.76 -7.52
CA SER A 204 12.50 -25.86 -6.73
C SER A 204 10.96 -25.83 -6.71
N GLU A 205 10.35 -24.65 -6.53
CA GLU A 205 8.89 -24.48 -6.56
C GLU A 205 8.29 -24.81 -7.95
N LEU A 206 9.03 -24.58 -9.03
CA LEU A 206 8.67 -24.95 -10.40
C LEU A 206 8.99 -26.41 -10.75
N GLY A 207 9.57 -27.19 -9.83
CA GLY A 207 9.95 -28.58 -10.06
C GLY A 207 11.11 -28.76 -11.06
N ARG A 208 12.03 -27.78 -11.13
CA ARG A 208 13.23 -27.87 -11.97
C ARG A 208 14.38 -28.51 -11.21
N ASP A 209 15.07 -29.45 -11.84
CA ASP A 209 16.22 -30.15 -11.26
C ASP A 209 17.51 -29.32 -11.35
N GLU A 210 17.58 -28.39 -12.31
CA GLU A 210 18.74 -27.53 -12.55
C GLU A 210 18.64 -26.22 -11.78
N LEU A 211 19.74 -25.85 -11.12
CA LEU A 211 19.88 -24.56 -10.46
C LEU A 211 20.02 -23.45 -11.51
N PRO A 212 19.21 -22.38 -11.45
CA PRO A 212 19.36 -21.29 -12.38
C PRO A 212 20.69 -20.56 -12.17
N GLU A 213 21.38 -20.28 -13.26
CA GLU A 213 22.62 -19.51 -13.25
C GLU A 213 22.40 -18.15 -13.90
N PHE A 214 22.98 -17.10 -13.33
CA PHE A 214 22.95 -15.76 -13.93
C PHE A 214 24.12 -15.61 -14.90
N SER A 215 23.86 -15.11 -16.11
CA SER A 215 24.96 -14.73 -17.01
C SER A 215 25.74 -13.54 -16.42
N PRO A 216 27.02 -13.33 -16.80
CA PRO A 216 27.82 -12.21 -16.31
C PRO A 216 27.12 -10.86 -16.47
N ASP A 217 26.54 -10.61 -17.66
CA ASP A 217 25.77 -9.38 -17.94
C ASP A 217 24.54 -9.23 -17.01
N ALA A 218 23.91 -10.34 -16.61
CA ALA A 218 22.81 -10.32 -15.67
C ALA A 218 23.28 -9.97 -14.25
N VAL A 219 24.43 -10.48 -13.82
CA VAL A 219 25.04 -10.15 -12.53
C VAL A 219 25.40 -8.67 -12.45
N ASP A 220 26.03 -8.13 -13.48
CA ASP A 220 26.39 -6.71 -13.55
C ASP A 220 25.13 -5.83 -13.47
N ARG A 221 24.08 -6.20 -14.21
CA ARG A 221 22.80 -5.47 -14.20
C ARG A 221 22.10 -5.52 -12.84
N LEU A 222 22.21 -6.63 -12.09
CA LEU A 222 21.71 -6.73 -10.72
C LEU A 222 22.49 -5.82 -9.77
N ALA A 223 23.82 -5.73 -9.94
CA ALA A 223 24.70 -4.94 -9.08
C ALA A 223 24.57 -3.42 -9.31
N GLU A 224 24.35 -2.99 -10.55
CA GLU A 224 24.22 -1.57 -10.90
C GLU A 224 22.87 -0.95 -10.50
N TYR A 225 21.82 -1.76 -10.36
CA TYR A 225 20.48 -1.26 -10.06
C TYR A 225 20.35 -0.81 -8.59
N SER A 226 19.65 0.30 -8.36
CA SER A 226 19.56 0.94 -7.03
C SER A 226 18.62 0.24 -6.03
N TRP A 227 17.75 -0.66 -6.51
CA TRP A 227 16.78 -1.42 -5.73
C TRP A 227 15.88 -0.57 -4.81
N PRO A 228 15.06 0.34 -5.35
CA PRO A 228 14.15 1.17 -4.54
C PRO A 228 13.14 0.37 -3.70
N GLY A 229 12.76 -0.84 -4.13
CA GLY A 229 11.93 -1.78 -3.37
C GLY A 229 12.73 -2.84 -2.59
N ASN A 230 14.05 -2.69 -2.52
CA ASN A 230 14.98 -3.54 -1.76
C ASN A 230 14.80 -5.04 -2.06
N VAL A 231 14.91 -5.90 -1.04
CA VAL A 231 14.84 -7.37 -1.15
C VAL A 231 13.50 -7.83 -1.72
N ARG A 232 12.39 -7.12 -1.45
CA ARG A 232 11.07 -7.45 -1.99
C ARG A 232 11.02 -7.28 -3.52
N GLU A 233 11.62 -6.21 -4.05
CA GLU A 233 11.71 -6.01 -5.49
C GLU A 233 12.65 -7.03 -6.13
N LEU A 234 13.83 -7.23 -5.55
CA LEU A 234 14.80 -8.24 -6.01
C LEU A 234 14.16 -9.62 -6.13
N LYS A 235 13.44 -10.07 -5.09
CA LYS A 235 12.68 -11.32 -5.11
C LYS A 235 11.76 -11.41 -6.32
N ASN A 236 10.92 -10.40 -6.54
CA ASN A 236 9.95 -10.39 -7.64
C ASN A 236 10.61 -10.38 -9.02
N VAL A 237 11.72 -9.65 -9.18
CA VAL A 237 12.49 -9.60 -10.44
C VAL A 237 13.10 -10.97 -10.74
N VAL A 238 13.73 -11.59 -9.74
CA VAL A 238 14.38 -12.89 -9.89
C VAL A 238 13.37 -14.01 -10.13
N GLU A 239 12.28 -14.08 -9.35
CA GLU A 239 11.24 -15.11 -9.54
C GLU A 239 10.63 -15.03 -10.94
N ARG A 240 10.40 -13.82 -11.44
CA ARG A 240 9.91 -13.57 -12.81
C ARG A 240 10.94 -14.00 -13.86
N ALA A 241 12.22 -13.70 -13.66
CA ALA A 241 13.28 -14.08 -14.58
C ALA A 241 13.39 -15.61 -14.67
N VAL A 242 13.43 -16.32 -13.55
CA VAL A 242 13.43 -17.80 -13.51
C VAL A 242 12.21 -18.38 -14.24
N SER A 243 11.03 -17.80 -14.02
CA SER A 243 9.81 -18.24 -14.73
C SER A 243 9.87 -18.05 -16.24
N ARG A 244 10.65 -17.08 -16.75
CA ARG A 244 10.75 -16.74 -18.18
C ARG A 244 11.92 -17.42 -18.89
N SER A 245 12.93 -17.89 -18.14
CA SER A 245 14.10 -18.57 -18.68
C SER A 245 13.96 -20.10 -18.50
N PRO A 246 13.41 -20.84 -19.48
CA PRO A 246 13.29 -22.30 -19.38
C PRO A 246 14.64 -23.03 -19.48
N ASN A 247 15.68 -22.39 -20.02
CA ASN A 247 16.97 -23.01 -20.31
C ASN A 247 17.99 -22.97 -19.16
N GLY A 248 17.54 -22.74 -17.91
CA GLY A 248 18.41 -22.68 -16.73
C GLY A 248 19.23 -21.40 -16.59
N THR A 249 19.73 -20.81 -17.68
CA THR A 249 20.48 -19.55 -17.64
C THR A 249 19.56 -18.32 -17.69
N ILE A 250 19.69 -17.44 -16.70
CA ILE A 250 19.01 -16.14 -16.63
C ILE A 250 19.89 -15.10 -17.33
N GLN A 251 19.39 -14.55 -18.43
CA GLN A 251 20.08 -13.51 -19.19
C GLN A 251 19.72 -12.11 -18.69
N ALA A 252 20.55 -11.11 -19.02
CA ALA A 252 20.27 -9.72 -18.67
C ALA A 252 18.90 -9.25 -19.20
N ALA A 253 18.46 -9.76 -20.35
CA ALA A 253 17.15 -9.45 -20.95
C ALA A 253 15.95 -10.00 -20.15
N ASP A 254 16.16 -11.05 -19.35
CA ASP A 254 15.11 -11.68 -18.53
C ASP A 254 14.84 -10.87 -17.25
N LEU A 255 15.79 -10.04 -16.83
CA LEU A 255 15.68 -9.12 -15.69
C LEU A 255 14.81 -7.91 -16.04
N VAL A 256 13.52 -8.04 -15.78
CA VAL A 256 12.56 -6.94 -15.93
C VAL A 256 12.35 -6.25 -14.59
N PHE A 257 12.95 -5.07 -14.43
CA PHE A 257 12.85 -4.23 -13.23
C PHE A 257 11.49 -3.53 -13.13
N ASP A 258 11.02 -2.88 -14.20
CA ASP A 258 9.66 -2.34 -14.28
C ASP A 258 8.76 -3.25 -15.13
N PRO A 259 7.86 -4.05 -14.52
CA PRO A 259 6.92 -4.89 -15.28
C PRO A 259 5.79 -4.09 -15.96
N PHE A 260 5.64 -2.80 -15.65
CA PHE A 260 4.62 -1.93 -16.22
C PHE A 260 5.14 -1.05 -17.35
N GLU A 261 6.43 -1.18 -17.70
CA GLU A 261 6.98 -0.56 -18.90
C GLU A 261 6.39 -1.25 -20.14
N SER A 262 5.31 -0.67 -20.66
CA SER A 262 4.57 -1.18 -21.81
C SER A 262 4.10 -0.02 -22.69
N PRO A 263 4.18 -0.17 -24.03
CA PRO A 263 3.65 0.83 -24.97
C PRO A 263 2.13 1.04 -24.82
N TYR A 264 1.42 0.12 -24.16
CA TYR A 264 -0.02 0.18 -23.89
C TYR A 264 -0.34 0.55 -22.44
N ARG A 265 0.61 1.12 -21.68
CA ARG A 265 0.35 1.60 -20.32
C ARG A 265 -0.84 2.56 -20.35
N PRO A 266 -1.92 2.31 -19.57
CA PRO A 266 -3.05 3.21 -19.52
C PRO A 266 -2.56 4.61 -19.16
N LYS A 267 -2.84 5.58 -20.04
CA LYS A 267 -2.52 6.97 -19.74
C LYS A 267 -3.41 7.39 -18.58
N VAL A 268 -2.79 7.83 -17.49
CA VAL A 268 -3.54 8.50 -16.43
C VAL A 268 -4.07 9.79 -17.06
N GLU A 269 -5.39 9.92 -17.18
CA GLU A 269 -6.01 11.22 -17.42
C GLU A 269 -5.76 12.06 -16.16
N GLU A 270 -4.63 12.76 -16.13
CA GLU A 270 -4.36 13.75 -15.10
C GLU A 270 -5.38 14.88 -15.25
N GLY A 271 -6.43 14.80 -14.43
CA GLY A 271 -7.28 15.95 -14.12
C GLY A 271 -6.39 17.14 -13.77
N GLY A 272 -6.50 18.19 -14.56
CA GLY A 272 -5.46 19.19 -14.72
C GLY A 272 -5.02 19.88 -13.43
N HIS A 273 -3.71 19.87 -13.20
CA HIS A 273 -2.99 21.00 -12.62
C HIS A 273 -1.70 21.21 -13.40
N THR A 274 -1.73 22.22 -14.26
CA THR A 274 -0.56 22.75 -14.97
C THR A 274 0.42 23.31 -13.95
N SER A 275 1.64 22.81 -13.97
CA SER A 275 2.81 23.62 -13.60
C SER A 275 3.82 23.56 -14.74
N VAL A 276 4.07 24.73 -15.28
CA VAL A 276 4.94 25.00 -16.42
C VAL A 276 6.34 25.26 -15.89
N ALA A 277 7.31 24.45 -16.33
CA ALA A 277 8.73 24.79 -16.51
C ALA A 277 9.39 23.50 -17.02
N GLY A 278 10.11 23.43 -18.14
CA GLY A 278 10.77 24.44 -18.93
C GLY A 278 12.07 23.83 -19.43
N HIS A 279 12.13 23.57 -20.72
CA HIS A 279 13.32 23.61 -21.59
C HIS A 279 14.50 22.63 -21.37
N HIS A 280 14.64 21.72 -22.34
CA HIS A 280 15.76 21.60 -23.31
C HIS A 280 16.07 20.10 -23.57
N ALA A 281 16.50 19.61 -24.73
CA ALA A 281 16.44 20.03 -26.13
C ALA A 281 17.19 18.94 -26.93
N LYS A 282 16.58 18.46 -28.04
CA LYS A 282 17.22 17.92 -29.26
C LYS A 282 17.91 16.54 -29.09
N THR A 283 17.90 15.60 -30.04
CA THR A 283 18.05 15.68 -31.52
C THR A 283 17.75 14.26 -32.06
N HIS A 284 16.95 14.00 -33.11
CA HIS A 284 17.31 13.98 -34.54
C HIS A 284 16.07 13.45 -35.30
N SER A 285 15.39 14.26 -36.11
CA SER A 285 15.55 14.46 -37.56
C SER A 285 15.03 13.29 -38.43
N VAL A 286 13.85 13.46 -39.02
CA VAL A 286 13.49 12.89 -40.32
C VAL A 286 12.84 13.99 -41.15
N GLU A 287 13.20 13.97 -42.43
CA GLU A 287 13.14 15.01 -43.44
C GLU A 287 11.74 15.42 -43.92
N ASN A 288 11.68 16.68 -44.32
CA ASN A 288 10.59 17.36 -45.01
C ASN A 288 10.35 16.80 -46.43
N THR A 289 9.08 16.69 -46.80
CA THR A 289 8.61 17.02 -48.15
C THR A 289 7.40 17.96 -48.08
N THR A 290 7.61 19.10 -48.71
CA THR A 290 6.78 20.30 -48.99
C THR A 290 5.41 19.93 -49.57
N SER A 291 4.27 20.55 -49.20
CA SER A 291 3.86 21.87 -49.70
C SER A 291 2.59 22.43 -49.01
N GLU A 292 2.71 23.67 -48.49
CA GLU A 292 1.83 24.86 -48.58
C GLU A 292 0.29 24.80 -48.33
N PRO A 293 -0.31 25.94 -47.90
CA PRO A 293 -1.10 26.01 -46.68
C PRO A 293 -2.61 26.00 -46.95
N ILE A 294 -3.35 25.23 -46.16
CA ILE A 294 -4.81 25.36 -46.06
C ILE A 294 -5.14 25.90 -44.68
N ALA A 295 -5.87 27.01 -44.72
CA ALA A 295 -6.36 27.84 -43.63
C ALA A 295 -6.81 27.07 -42.39
N ALA A 296 -6.51 27.66 -41.24
CA ALA A 296 -7.07 27.28 -39.96
C ALA A 296 -8.61 27.18 -40.04
N PRO A 297 -9.24 26.08 -39.60
CA PRO A 297 -10.63 26.14 -39.18
C PRO A 297 -10.65 26.84 -37.83
N GLN A 298 -11.05 28.12 -37.87
CA GLN A 298 -11.51 28.85 -36.70
C GLN A 298 -12.57 28.00 -35.99
N LYS A 299 -12.32 27.65 -34.73
CA LYS A 299 -13.40 27.25 -33.82
C LYS A 299 -14.14 28.52 -33.41
N ASP A 300 -14.95 29.04 -34.33
CA ASP A 300 -16.15 29.76 -33.96
C ASP A 300 -17.18 28.70 -33.57
N SER A 301 -17.19 28.36 -32.30
CA SER A 301 -18.38 27.83 -31.65
C SER A 301 -18.51 28.62 -30.36
N ASP A 302 -19.48 29.53 -30.34
CA ASP A 302 -19.90 30.32 -29.18
C ASP A 302 -19.86 29.47 -27.90
N PRO A 303 -19.49 30.06 -26.74
CA PRO A 303 -19.61 29.35 -25.47
C PRO A 303 -21.06 28.87 -25.33
N ASP A 304 -21.21 27.55 -25.15
CA ASP A 304 -22.51 26.90 -24.93
C ASP A 304 -23.22 27.69 -23.81
N PRO A 305 -24.46 28.21 -24.02
CA PRO A 305 -25.14 29.08 -23.06
C PRO A 305 -25.17 28.51 -21.62
N LEU A 306 -25.08 27.19 -21.52
CA LEU A 306 -25.01 26.42 -20.28
C LEU A 306 -23.74 26.70 -19.44
N ASP A 307 -22.63 27.17 -20.00
CA ASP A 307 -21.37 27.34 -19.24
C ASP A 307 -21.33 28.63 -18.41
N THR A 308 -22.29 29.54 -18.60
CA THR A 308 -22.39 30.81 -17.84
C THR A 308 -23.34 30.72 -16.63
N LEU A 309 -24.08 29.61 -16.48
CA LEU A 309 -25.07 29.43 -15.42
C LEU A 309 -24.46 28.76 -14.16
N PRO A 310 -24.99 29.05 -12.96
CA PRO A 310 -24.65 28.31 -11.74
C PRO A 310 -24.89 26.81 -11.91
N LEU A 311 -24.02 25.96 -11.34
CA LEU A 311 -24.03 24.50 -11.52
C LEU A 311 -25.42 23.84 -11.30
N LYS A 312 -26.21 24.34 -10.36
CA LYS A 312 -27.56 23.81 -10.09
C LYS A 312 -28.54 24.03 -11.25
N GLU A 313 -28.43 25.15 -11.96
CA GLU A 313 -29.28 25.49 -13.10
C GLU A 313 -28.85 24.71 -14.34
N ARG A 314 -27.54 24.54 -14.55
CA ARG A 314 -26.97 23.67 -15.59
C ARG A 314 -27.48 22.25 -15.50
N ILE A 315 -27.43 21.66 -14.29
CA ILE A 315 -27.93 20.30 -14.05
C ILE A 315 -29.44 20.23 -14.33
N ALA A 316 -30.21 21.23 -13.88
CA ALA A 316 -31.65 21.27 -14.12
C ALA A 316 -32.01 21.35 -15.61
N GLU A 317 -31.23 22.08 -16.41
CA GLU A 317 -31.48 22.25 -17.84
C GLU A 317 -31.08 21.01 -18.65
N VAL A 318 -29.97 20.36 -18.29
CA VAL A 318 -29.62 19.05 -18.83
C VAL A 318 -30.67 18.00 -18.47
N GLU A 319 -31.15 17.98 -17.22
CA GLU A 319 -32.23 17.09 -16.77
C GLU A 319 -33.52 17.31 -17.60
N ARG A 320 -33.93 18.57 -17.82
CA ARG A 320 -35.12 18.91 -18.63
C ARG A 320 -34.97 18.47 -20.07
N THR A 321 -33.82 18.73 -20.68
CA THR A 321 -33.56 18.38 -22.08
C THR A 321 -33.59 16.87 -22.28
N ALA A 322 -32.95 16.11 -21.38
CA ALA A 322 -32.98 14.66 -21.40
C ALA A 322 -34.40 14.09 -21.20
N LEU A 323 -35.18 14.63 -20.26
CA LEU A 323 -36.58 14.21 -20.04
C LEU A 323 -37.45 14.49 -21.27
N ARG A 324 -37.31 15.67 -21.89
CA ARG A 324 -38.09 16.06 -23.07
C ARG A 324 -37.76 15.17 -24.27
N GLY A 325 -36.47 14.92 -24.53
CA GLY A 325 -36.01 14.03 -25.59
C GLY A 325 -36.55 12.60 -25.40
N ALA A 326 -36.40 12.05 -24.20
CA ALA A 326 -36.88 10.70 -23.91
C ALA A 326 -38.41 10.57 -24.02
N LEU A 327 -39.17 11.61 -23.61
CA LEU A 327 -40.64 11.62 -23.77
C LEU A 327 -41.07 11.71 -25.24
N ALA A 328 -40.41 12.55 -26.04
CA ALA A 328 -40.69 12.65 -27.47
C ALA A 328 -40.43 11.31 -28.20
N GLU A 329 -39.29 10.68 -27.92
CA GLU A 329 -38.88 9.42 -28.57
C GLU A 329 -39.75 8.21 -28.15
N SER A 330 -40.20 8.21 -26.89
CA SER A 330 -41.08 7.17 -26.35
C SER A 330 -42.58 7.39 -26.64
N ARG A 331 -42.94 8.38 -27.47
CA ARG A 331 -44.34 8.79 -27.73
C ARG A 331 -45.12 9.09 -26.44
N TYR A 332 -44.49 9.83 -25.52
CA TYR A 332 -45.03 10.22 -24.22
C TYR A 332 -45.37 9.06 -23.27
N ASN A 333 -44.82 7.86 -23.51
CA ASN A 333 -44.94 6.75 -22.57
C ASN A 333 -43.86 6.83 -21.47
N GLN A 334 -44.27 7.28 -20.29
CA GLN A 334 -43.36 7.53 -19.15
C GLN A 334 -42.55 6.31 -18.70
N ARG A 335 -43.08 5.07 -18.81
CA ARG A 335 -42.30 3.87 -18.45
C ARG A 335 -41.17 3.60 -19.43
N ARG A 336 -41.45 3.79 -20.71
CA ARG A 336 -40.48 3.60 -21.78
C ARG A 336 -39.45 4.75 -21.83
N ALA A 337 -39.87 5.98 -21.50
CA ALA A 337 -38.97 7.11 -21.31
C ALA A 337 -37.98 6.88 -20.15
N ALA A 338 -38.44 6.29 -19.04
CA ALA A 338 -37.59 5.93 -17.91
C ALA A 338 -36.52 4.89 -18.31
N GLU A 339 -36.91 3.87 -19.08
CA GLU A 339 -35.97 2.86 -19.61
C GLU A 339 -34.92 3.46 -20.54
N LEU A 340 -35.30 4.39 -21.44
CA LEU A 340 -34.35 5.07 -22.35
C LEU A 340 -33.30 5.89 -21.60
N LEU A 341 -33.67 6.46 -20.45
CA LEU A 341 -32.75 7.22 -19.60
C LEU A 341 -32.01 6.35 -18.56
N GLY A 342 -32.25 5.04 -18.55
CA GLY A 342 -31.66 4.12 -17.57
C GLY A 342 -32.12 4.35 -16.13
N LEU A 343 -33.29 4.99 -15.94
CA LEU A 343 -33.86 5.32 -14.64
C LEU A 343 -34.99 4.35 -14.24
N THR A 344 -35.20 4.17 -12.93
CA THR A 344 -36.41 3.49 -12.47
C THR A 344 -37.64 4.38 -12.70
N TYR A 345 -38.82 3.76 -12.85
CA TYR A 345 -40.07 4.51 -13.09
C TYR A 345 -40.35 5.56 -12.00
N ASP A 346 -40.07 5.25 -10.74
CA ASP A 346 -40.28 6.16 -9.62
C ASP A 346 -39.28 7.34 -9.62
N GLN A 347 -38.02 7.09 -9.99
CA GLN A 347 -37.01 8.14 -10.16
C GLN A 347 -37.38 9.09 -11.31
N PHE A 348 -37.78 8.53 -12.46
CA PHE A 348 -38.24 9.29 -13.59
C PHE A 348 -39.46 10.16 -13.22
N ARG A 349 -40.43 9.59 -12.51
CA ARG A 349 -41.64 10.30 -12.08
C ARG A 349 -41.31 11.42 -11.08
N GLY A 350 -40.33 11.22 -10.21
CA GLY A 350 -39.82 12.24 -9.29
C GLY A 350 -39.22 13.43 -10.03
N LEU A 351 -38.34 13.17 -11.01
CA LEU A 351 -37.73 14.20 -11.85
C LEU A 351 -38.76 14.92 -12.74
N TYR A 352 -39.69 14.16 -13.32
CA TYR A 352 -40.77 14.71 -14.14
C TYR A 352 -41.67 15.66 -13.35
N ARG A 353 -42.03 15.32 -12.10
CA ARG A 353 -42.79 16.22 -11.22
C ARG A 353 -42.01 17.47 -10.83
N LYS A 354 -40.72 17.31 -10.53
CA LYS A 354 -39.83 18.42 -10.13
C LYS A 354 -39.71 19.48 -11.24
N HIS A 355 -39.76 19.06 -12.50
CA HIS A 355 -39.64 19.94 -13.67
C HIS A 355 -40.94 20.14 -14.45
N GLN A 356 -42.08 19.67 -13.93
CA GLN A 356 -43.38 19.68 -14.62
C GLN A 356 -43.81 21.09 -15.03
N SER A 357 -43.60 22.07 -14.16
CA SER A 357 -43.98 23.48 -14.38
C SER A 357 -43.25 24.13 -15.56
N SER A 358 -42.05 23.65 -15.92
CA SER A 358 -41.25 24.19 -17.02
C SER A 358 -41.32 23.33 -18.30
N LEU A 359 -41.90 22.14 -18.23
CA LEU A 359 -42.08 21.24 -19.38
C LEU A 359 -43.40 21.52 -20.13
N SER A 360 -44.36 22.22 -19.49
CA SER A 360 -45.69 22.53 -20.06
C SER A 360 -45.80 23.87 -20.80
N GLU A 361 -44.78 24.74 -20.74
CA GLU A 361 -44.83 26.08 -21.35
C GLU A 361 -44.43 26.12 -22.84
N ASP A 362 -43.76 25.08 -23.36
CA ASP A 362 -43.28 25.03 -24.76
C ASP A 362 -44.11 24.10 -25.67
N GLY A 363 -45.28 23.64 -25.22
CA GLY A 363 -46.06 22.58 -25.87
C GLY A 363 -47.35 23.01 -26.58
N ASN A 364 -47.52 24.31 -26.86
CA ASN A 364 -48.71 24.82 -27.55
C ASN A 364 -48.31 25.70 -28.75
N ASP A 365 -47.97 25.03 -29.85
CA ASP A 365 -48.18 25.52 -31.23
C ASP A 365 -48.41 24.32 -32.16
#